data_AF-A0A8T1UHR9-F1
#
_entry.id   AF-A0A8T1UHR9-F1
#
_cell.length_a   1.000
_cell.length_b   1.000
_cell.length_c   1.000
_cell.angle_alpha   90.00
_cell.angle_beta   90.00
_cell.angle_gamma   90.00
#
_symmetry.space_group_name_H-M   'P 1'
#
loop_
_entity.id
_entity.type
_entity.pdbx_description
1 polymer ?
#
loop_
_entity_poly.entity_id
_entity_poly.type
_entity_poly.pdbx_seq_one_letter_code
_entity_poly.pdbx_strand_id
1 'polypeptide(L)'
;ALLTLADVVLDPFPFGGGVTTLDALHLGIPVVTLPAAQSVVHLAAGFLRYMNASDCIAESLDDYVELAVSVAKDHQDIRKRLLLHRSDIYQDVSTIADWNTFLDTVTTRASQH
;
A
#
# COMPACT_ATOMS: atom_id res chain seq x y z
N ALA A 1 -11.67 0.53 15.17
CA ALA A 1 -11.78 1.39 16.37
C ALA A 1 -10.49 2.15 16.66
N LEU A 2 -9.31 1.51 16.70
CA LEU A 2 -8.04 2.23 16.92
C LEU A 2 -7.60 3.07 15.71
N LEU A 3 -7.55 2.47 14.51
CA LEU A 3 -7.14 3.18 13.29
C LEU A 3 -7.99 4.42 13.00
N THR A 4 -9.30 4.36 13.25
CA THR A 4 -10.22 5.48 13.04
C THR A 4 -9.94 6.71 13.92
N LEU A 5 -9.06 6.61 14.90
CA LEU A 5 -8.62 7.72 15.74
C LEU A 5 -7.26 8.30 15.31
N ALA A 6 -6.60 7.70 14.32
CA ALA A 6 -5.29 8.14 13.84
C ALA A 6 -5.44 9.06 12.62
N ASP A 7 -4.65 10.14 12.62
CA ASP A 7 -4.49 11.02 11.44
C ASP A 7 -3.45 10.48 10.47
N VAL A 8 -2.43 9.78 10.98
CA VAL A 8 -1.33 9.17 10.22
C VAL A 8 -0.90 7.87 10.91
N VAL A 9 -0.52 6.87 10.13
CA VAL A 9 0.10 5.62 10.61
C VAL A 9 1.57 5.58 10.21
N LEU A 10 2.41 5.20 11.15
CA LEU A 10 3.84 4.96 10.95
C LEU A 10 4.08 3.46 10.74
N ASP A 11 4.49 3.07 9.55
CA ASP A 11 4.79 1.68 9.23
C ASP A 11 6.11 1.25 9.90
N PRO A 12 6.11 0.19 10.72
CA PRO A 12 7.31 -0.19 11.45
C PRO A 12 8.42 -0.70 10.51
N PHE A 13 9.67 -0.49 10.90
CA PHE A 13 10.84 -1.08 10.25
C PHE A 13 11.61 -1.91 11.29
N PRO A 14 12.37 -2.96 10.91
CA PRO A 14 12.68 -3.39 9.54
C PRO A 14 11.60 -4.27 8.88
N PHE A 15 10.52 -4.60 9.59
CA PHE A 15 9.41 -5.39 9.07
C PHE A 15 8.13 -4.56 9.04
N GLY A 16 7.83 -4.05 7.85
CA GLY A 16 6.63 -3.25 7.56
C GLY A 16 5.34 -4.06 7.66
N GLY A 17 4.24 -3.32 7.67
CA GLY A 17 2.89 -3.84 7.65
C GLY A 17 2.47 -4.37 6.29
N GLY A 18 1.38 -5.14 6.30
CA GLY A 18 0.69 -5.63 5.11
C GLY A 18 -0.81 -5.39 5.23
N VAL A 19 -1.50 -6.28 5.95
CA VAL A 19 -2.96 -6.16 6.17
C VAL A 19 -3.30 -4.91 6.97
N THR A 20 -2.58 -4.62 8.06
CA THR A 20 -2.80 -3.39 8.85
C THR A 20 -2.64 -2.12 8.01
N THR A 21 -1.69 -2.12 7.06
CA THR A 21 -1.49 -1.03 6.11
C THR A 21 -2.69 -0.90 5.17
N LEU A 22 -3.21 -2.02 4.65
CA LEU A 22 -4.45 -2.02 3.87
C LEU A 22 -5.65 -1.53 4.69
N ASP A 23 -5.77 -1.87 5.98
CA ASP A 23 -6.87 -1.36 6.80
C ASP A 23 -6.80 0.17 6.95
N ALA A 24 -5.60 0.72 7.14
CA ALA A 24 -5.38 2.17 7.22
C ALA A 24 -5.71 2.85 5.88
N LEU A 25 -5.20 2.32 4.77
CA LEU A 25 -5.43 2.87 3.42
C LEU A 25 -6.90 2.78 3.00
N HIS A 26 -7.63 1.72 3.40
CA HIS A 26 -9.06 1.58 3.15
C HIS A 26 -9.87 2.70 3.81
N LEU A 27 -9.42 3.13 4.99
CA LEU A 27 -9.98 4.25 5.73
C LEU A 27 -9.46 5.61 5.22
N GLY A 28 -8.57 5.65 4.22
CA GLY A 28 -7.92 6.84 3.69
C GLY A 28 -6.89 7.47 4.63
N ILE A 29 -6.38 6.71 5.60
CA ILE A 29 -5.39 7.20 6.56
C ILE A 29 -4.00 7.10 5.91
N PRO A 30 -3.25 8.22 5.80
CA PRO A 30 -1.88 8.21 5.32
C PRO A 30 -1.00 7.24 6.10
N VAL A 31 -0.15 6.50 5.37
CA VAL A 31 0.84 5.61 5.95
C VAL A 31 2.22 6.07 5.49
N VAL A 32 3.12 6.34 6.43
CA VAL A 32 4.54 6.63 6.12
C VAL A 32 5.34 5.35 6.30
N THR A 33 6.14 4.98 5.31
CA THR A 33 6.92 3.73 5.31
C THR A 33 8.38 3.95 4.99
N LEU A 34 9.27 3.18 5.63
CA LEU A 34 10.68 3.05 5.25
C LEU A 34 10.93 1.63 4.71
N PRO A 35 11.11 1.43 3.40
CA PRO A 35 11.39 0.12 2.83
C PRO A 35 12.75 -0.40 3.30
N ALA A 36 12.74 -1.30 4.27
CA ALA A 36 13.95 -1.90 4.80
C ALA A 36 14.35 -3.15 4.00
N ALA A 37 15.64 -3.35 3.76
CA ALA A 37 16.18 -4.46 2.95
C ALA A 37 15.81 -5.86 3.47
N GLN A 38 15.41 -5.96 4.75
CA GLN A 38 15.00 -7.21 5.39
C GLN A 38 13.57 -7.64 5.02
N SER A 39 12.76 -6.75 4.45
CA SER A 39 11.41 -7.08 3.96
C SER A 39 11.46 -7.38 2.47
N VAL A 40 11.18 -8.63 2.09
CA VAL A 40 11.29 -9.09 0.68
C VAL A 40 10.27 -8.41 -0.24
N VAL A 41 9.10 -8.05 0.28
CA VAL A 41 7.95 -7.65 -0.55
C VAL A 41 7.66 -6.14 -0.48
N HIS A 42 8.19 -5.43 0.54
CA HIS A 42 7.95 -4.01 0.78
C HIS A 42 6.47 -3.59 0.58
N LEU A 43 5.54 -4.37 1.18
CA LEU A 43 4.10 -4.30 0.89
C LEU A 43 3.54 -2.87 0.98
N ALA A 44 3.81 -2.17 2.09
CA ALA A 44 3.35 -0.80 2.28
C ALA A 44 3.78 0.14 1.14
N ALA A 45 5.05 0.07 0.72
CA ALA A 45 5.58 0.86 -0.38
C ALA A 45 4.94 0.47 -1.73
N GLY A 46 4.67 -0.82 -1.95
CA GLY A 46 3.95 -1.30 -3.13
C GLY A 46 2.54 -0.72 -3.22
N PHE A 47 1.78 -0.78 -2.13
CA PHE A 47 0.43 -0.23 -2.07
C PHE A 47 0.41 1.29 -2.32
N LEU A 48 1.32 2.04 -1.68
CA LEU A 48 1.42 3.48 -1.85
C LEU A 48 1.77 3.88 -3.29
N ARG A 49 2.66 3.13 -3.97
CA ARG A 49 2.94 3.34 -5.40
C ARG A 49 1.70 3.12 -6.26
N TYR A 50 0.96 2.05 -5.99
CA TYR A 50 -0.27 1.73 -6.74
C TYR A 50 -1.35 2.79 -6.54
N MET A 51 -1.44 3.39 -5.35
CA MET A 51 -2.39 4.47 -5.03
C MET A 51 -1.87 5.89 -5.34
N ASN A 52 -0.79 6.01 -6.11
CA ASN A 52 -0.18 7.30 -6.48
C ASN A 52 0.21 8.18 -5.27
N ALA A 53 0.71 7.56 -4.21
CA ALA A 53 1.12 8.18 -2.94
C ALA A 53 2.58 7.85 -2.60
N SER A 54 3.45 7.82 -3.60
CA SER A 54 4.89 7.52 -3.44
C SER A 54 5.64 8.55 -2.59
N ASP A 55 5.07 9.75 -2.43
CA ASP A 55 5.50 10.81 -1.51
C ASP A 55 5.25 10.47 -0.03
N CYS A 56 4.79 9.26 0.29
CA CYS A 56 4.71 8.73 1.66
C CYS A 56 5.76 7.62 1.92
N ILE A 57 6.72 7.43 1.00
CA ILE A 57 7.76 6.41 1.07
C ILE A 57 9.10 7.09 1.34
N ALA A 58 9.70 6.80 2.49
CA ALA A 58 10.99 7.34 2.89
C ALA A 58 12.17 6.56 2.30
N GLU A 59 13.29 7.24 2.10
CA GLU A 59 14.52 6.67 1.55
C GLU A 59 15.61 6.44 2.62
N SER A 60 15.45 7.03 3.80
CA SER A 60 16.35 6.88 4.94
C SER A 60 15.62 7.05 6.27
N LEU A 61 16.30 6.81 7.39
CA LEU A 61 15.69 7.00 8.71
C LEU A 61 15.41 8.49 9.00
N ASP A 62 16.33 9.39 8.62
CA ASP A 62 16.13 10.83 8.80
C ASP A 62 14.97 11.32 7.92
N ASP A 63 14.91 10.86 6.67
CA ASP A 63 13.81 11.15 5.76
C ASP A 63 12.48 10.60 6.29
N TYR A 64 12.46 9.41 6.91
CA TYR A 64 11.25 8.86 7.53
C TYR A 64 10.69 9.76 8.64
N VAL A 65 11.56 10.38 9.43
CA VAL A 65 11.16 11.34 10.47
C VAL A 65 10.60 12.62 9.86
N GLU A 66 11.30 13.21 8.90
CA GLU A 66 10.84 14.45 8.25
C GLU A 66 9.53 14.24 7.49
N LEU A 67 9.40 13.11 6.80
CA LEU A 67 8.20 12.72 6.08
C LEU A 67 7.03 12.50 7.03
N ALA A 68 7.25 11.82 8.17
CA ALA A 68 6.21 11.66 9.20
C ALA A 68 5.66 13.02 9.69
N VAL A 69 6.54 14.00 9.92
CA VAL A 69 6.14 15.34 10.34
C VAL A 69 5.40 16.09 9.23
N SER A 70 5.89 16.01 8.00
CA SER A 70 5.27 16.64 6.83
C SER A 70 3.87 16.08 6.57
N VAL A 71 3.75 14.75 6.50
CA VAL A 71 2.48 14.05 6.30
C VAL A 71 1.50 14.34 7.43
N ALA A 72 1.95 14.44 8.68
CA ALA A 72 1.07 14.82 9.79
C ALA A 72 0.47 16.23 9.66
N LYS A 73 1.19 17.18 9.04
CA LYS A 73 0.68 18.54 8.78
C LYS A 73 -0.29 18.57 7.60
N ASP A 74 0.00 17.82 6.54
CA ASP A 74 -0.74 17.85 5.27
C ASP A 74 -1.64 16.61 5.05
N HIS A 75 -1.95 15.85 6.11
CA HIS A 75 -2.64 14.56 6.04
C HIS A 75 -3.99 14.61 5.31
N GLN A 76 -4.69 15.75 5.32
CA GLN A 76 -5.98 15.91 4.67
C GLN A 76 -5.91 15.87 3.14
N ASP A 77 -4.84 16.40 2.54
CA ASP A 77 -4.67 16.35 1.08
C ASP A 77 -4.33 14.93 0.62
N ILE A 78 -3.40 14.29 1.33
CA ILE A 78 -3.01 12.90 1.11
C ILE A 78 -4.21 11.97 1.29
N ARG A 79 -5.02 12.18 2.34
CA ARG A 79 -6.27 11.44 2.56
C ARG A 79 -7.22 11.51 1.37
N LYS A 80 -7.41 12.68 0.76
CA LYS A 80 -8.28 12.82 -0.42
C LYS A 80 -7.75 12.00 -1.59
N ARG A 81 -6.44 12.06 -1.85
CA ARG A 81 -5.78 11.27 -2.90
C ARG A 81 -5.93 9.77 -2.66
N LEU A 82 -5.71 9.30 -1.44
CA LEU A 82 -5.88 7.89 -1.08
C LEU A 82 -7.33 7.42 -1.26
N LEU A 83 -8.31 8.24 -0.88
CA LEU A 83 -9.73 7.91 -1.09
C LEU A 83 -10.11 7.88 -2.57
N LEU A 84 -9.51 8.76 -3.40
CA LEU A 84 -9.71 8.78 -4.84
C LEU A 84 -9.19 7.51 -5.52
N HIS A 85 -8.00 7.04 -5.10
CA HIS A 85 -7.35 5.84 -5.63
C HIS A 85 -7.73 4.54 -4.91
N ARG A 86 -8.74 4.58 -4.03
CA ARG A 86 -9.10 3.41 -3.21
C ARG A 86 -9.57 2.24 -4.07
N SER A 87 -10.31 2.47 -5.15
CA SER A 87 -10.75 1.40 -6.06
C SER A 87 -9.59 0.62 -6.67
N ASP A 88 -8.45 1.26 -6.84
CA ASP A 88 -7.28 0.72 -7.54
C ASP A 88 -6.78 -0.53 -6.80
N ILE A 89 -6.83 -0.57 -5.46
CA ILE A 89 -6.45 -1.78 -4.71
C ILE A 89 -7.65 -2.67 -4.38
N TYR A 90 -8.77 -2.12 -3.92
CA TYR A 90 -9.85 -2.94 -3.34
C TYR A 90 -10.91 -3.39 -4.35
N GLN A 91 -10.93 -2.82 -5.55
CA GLN A 91 -11.93 -3.09 -6.58
C GLN A 91 -11.31 -3.30 -7.97
N ASP A 92 -10.04 -3.73 -8.00
CA ASP A 92 -9.38 -4.06 -9.26
C ASP A 92 -9.91 -5.38 -9.83
N VAL A 93 -10.86 -5.24 -10.76
CA VAL A 93 -11.42 -6.37 -11.51
C VAL A 93 -10.46 -6.90 -12.58
N SER A 94 -9.40 -6.17 -12.94
CA SER A 94 -8.43 -6.63 -13.95
C SER A 94 -7.66 -7.84 -13.44
N THR A 95 -7.36 -7.89 -12.14
CA THR A 95 -6.76 -9.05 -11.48
C THR A 95 -7.60 -10.33 -11.68
N ILE A 96 -8.94 -10.25 -11.70
CA ILE A 96 -9.80 -11.42 -11.98
C ILE A 96 -9.56 -11.93 -13.41
N ALA A 97 -9.51 -11.03 -14.39
CA ALA A 97 -9.25 -11.39 -15.79
C ALA A 97 -7.86 -12.01 -15.98
N ASP A 98 -6.84 -11.47 -15.29
CA ASP A 98 -5.49 -12.00 -15.31
C ASP A 98 -5.44 -13.44 -14.76
N TRP A 99 -6.10 -13.69 -13.62
CA TRP A 99 -6.18 -15.02 -13.04
C TRP A 99 -6.96 -16.01 -13.92
N ASN A 100 -8.06 -15.58 -14.53
CA ASN A 100 -8.79 -16.44 -15.48
C ASN A 100 -7.90 -16.84 -16.66
N THR A 101 -7.18 -15.87 -17.25
CA THR A 101 -6.24 -16.12 -18.35
C THR A 101 -5.13 -17.09 -17.96
N PHE A 102 -4.58 -16.91 -16.75
CA PHE A 102 -3.56 -17.80 -16.20
C PHE A 102 -4.10 -19.23 -16.04
N LEU A 103 -5.28 -19.39 -15.45
CA LEU A 103 -5.90 -20.70 -15.21
C LEU A 103 -6.28 -21.41 -16.51
N ASP A 104 -6.79 -20.69 -17.51
CA ASP A 104 -7.07 -21.22 -18.85
C ASP A 104 -5.78 -21.73 -19.52
N THR A 105 -4.68 -21.01 -19.33
CA THR A 105 -3.36 -21.42 -19.84
C THR A 105 -2.89 -22.72 -19.17
N VAL A 106 -3.06 -22.82 -17.84
CA VAL A 106 -2.68 -24.02 -17.07
C VAL A 106 -3.49 -25.23 -17.50
N THR A 107 -4.81 -25.08 -17.60
CA THR A 107 -5.71 -26.19 -17.99
C THR A 107 -5.47 -26.66 -19.42
N THR A 108 -5.26 -25.72 -20.36
CA THR A 108 -4.90 -26.05 -21.75
C THR A 108 -3.62 -26.89 -21.80
N ARG A 109 -2.56 -26.46 -21.11
CA ARG A 109 -1.27 -27.19 -21.07
C ARG A 109 -1.39 -28.55 -20.39
N ALA A 110 -2.15 -28.64 -19.31
CA ALA A 110 -2.37 -29.90 -18.61
C ALA A 110 -3.09 -30.95 -19.47
N SER A 111 -4.01 -30.53 -20.35
CA SER A 111 -4.74 -31.44 -21.24
C SER A 111 -3.94 -31.99 -22.42
N GLN A 112 -2.76 -31.43 -22.69
CA GLN A 112 -1.85 -31.85 -23.76
C GLN A 112 -0.79 -32.87 -23.30
N HIS A 113 -0.77 -33.19 -21.99
CA HIS A 113 0.09 -34.19 -21.36
C HIS A 113 -0.75 -35.36 -20.85
#